data_AF-A0A0B8PM49-F1
#
_entry.id   AF-A0A0B8PM49-F1
#
_cell.length_a   1.000
_cell.length_b   1.000
_cell.length_c   1.000
_cell.angle_alpha   90.00
_cell.angle_beta   90.00
_cell.angle_gamma   90.00
#
_symmetry.space_group_name_H-M   'P 1'
#
loop_
_entity.id
_entity.type
_entity.pdbx_description
1 polymer ?
#
loop_
_entity_poly.entity_id
_entity_poly.type
_entity_poly.pdbx_seq_one_letter_code
_entity_poly.pdbx_strand_id
1 'polypeptide(L)'
;MVEVDKLLSSINYDKTGLRILLQEYYDEFKLGHKEIEEMYSEDQLKDLGNYLYQLRTSLEYMEEVDTSKKLNKLESQCRLGVTPSADEVISVLTSLFVTNKHIESVLLDLEKPKNQTSKVKPSLKKCTSN
;
A
#
# COMPACT_ATOMS: atom_id res chain seq x y z
N MET A 1 2.27 -1.33 7.84
CA MET A 1 2.77 -0.67 6.61
C MET A 1 3.42 -1.73 5.72
N VAL A 2 3.35 -1.60 4.39
CA VAL A 2 3.87 -2.61 3.44
C VAL A 2 5.36 -2.85 3.66
N GLU A 3 5.74 -4.11 3.91
CA GLU A 3 7.13 -4.52 4.12
C GLU A 3 7.85 -4.77 2.79
N VAL A 4 8.27 -3.69 2.13
CA VAL A 4 8.87 -3.72 0.78
C VAL A 4 10.09 -4.65 0.67
N ASP A 5 10.94 -4.71 1.70
CA ASP A 5 12.12 -5.58 1.69
C ASP A 5 11.75 -7.07 1.73
N LYS A 6 10.70 -7.43 2.48
CA LYS A 6 10.18 -8.81 2.49
C LYS A 6 9.56 -9.16 1.14
N LEU A 7 8.77 -8.25 0.57
CA LEU A 7 8.21 -8.41 -0.77
C LEU A 7 9.29 -8.57 -1.83
N LEU A 8 10.35 -7.75 -1.80
CA LEU A 8 11.48 -7.92 -2.70
C LEU A 8 12.15 -9.27 -2.52
N SER A 9 12.32 -9.74 -1.28
CA SER A 9 12.93 -11.03 -1.00
C SER A 9 12.11 -12.20 -1.57
N SER A 10 10.77 -12.12 -1.56
CA SER A 10 9.88 -13.18 -2.04
C SER A 10 9.86 -13.31 -3.57
N ILE A 11 10.29 -12.27 -4.29
CA ILE A 11 10.38 -12.24 -5.76
C ILE A 11 11.83 -12.19 -6.27
N ASN A 12 12.79 -12.69 -5.49
CA ASN A 12 14.22 -12.72 -5.84
C ASN A 12 14.81 -11.35 -6.20
N TYR A 13 14.36 -10.30 -5.51
CA TYR A 13 14.76 -8.90 -5.69
C TYR A 13 14.48 -8.33 -7.09
N ASP A 14 13.52 -8.91 -7.83
CA ASP A 14 13.08 -8.35 -9.11
C ASP A 14 12.22 -7.10 -8.90
N LYS A 15 12.83 -5.93 -9.13
CA LYS A 15 12.15 -4.64 -9.07
C LYS A 15 11.02 -4.49 -10.09
N THR A 16 11.10 -5.18 -11.23
CA THR A 16 10.06 -5.14 -12.25
C THR A 16 8.83 -5.89 -11.76
N GLY A 17 9.02 -7.11 -11.24
CA GLY A 17 8.00 -7.89 -10.57
C GLY A 17 7.35 -7.12 -9.41
N LEU A 18 8.15 -6.46 -8.56
CA LEU A 18 7.61 -5.63 -7.47
C LEU A 18 6.70 -4.53 -8.01
N ARG A 19 7.17 -3.79 -9.03
CA ARG A 19 6.42 -2.69 -9.61
C ARG A 19 5.09 -3.17 -10.16
N ILE A 20 5.06 -4.31 -10.87
CA ILE A 20 3.83 -4.89 -11.42
C ILE A 20 2.85 -5.21 -10.29
N LEU A 21 3.31 -5.93 -9.25
CA LEU A 21 2.47 -6.32 -8.12
C LEU A 21 1.88 -5.12 -7.37
N LEU A 22 2.71 -4.11 -7.10
CA LEU A 22 2.25 -2.88 -6.44
C LEU A 22 1.30 -2.07 -7.32
N GLN A 23 1.52 -2.06 -8.65
CA GLN A 23 0.68 -1.34 -9.60
C GLN A 23 -0.69 -2.00 -9.75
N GLU A 24 -0.75 -3.33 -9.83
CA GLU A 24 -2.02 -4.08 -9.89
C GLU A 24 -2.89 -3.79 -8.67
N TYR A 25 -2.32 -3.92 -7.46
CA TYR A 25 -3.03 -3.53 -6.24
C TYR A 25 -3.46 -2.06 -6.27
N TYR A 26 -2.55 -1.15 -6.65
CA TYR A 26 -2.83 0.28 -6.58
C TYR A 26 -3.95 0.67 -7.54
N ASP A 27 -3.97 0.13 -8.76
CA ASP A 27 -5.02 0.44 -9.73
C ASP A 27 -6.38 -0.10 -9.31
N GLU A 28 -6.42 -1.26 -8.67
CA GLU A 28 -7.66 -1.84 -8.14
C GLU A 28 -8.17 -1.08 -6.90
N PHE A 29 -7.29 -0.75 -5.95
CA PHE A 29 -7.70 -0.30 -4.61
C PHE A 29 -7.34 1.14 -4.24
N LYS A 30 -6.79 1.96 -5.16
CA LYS A 30 -6.47 3.38 -4.87
C LYS A 30 -7.65 4.19 -4.33
N LEU A 31 -8.87 3.87 -4.76
CA LEU A 31 -10.11 4.49 -4.29
C LEU A 31 -10.85 3.66 -3.24
N GLY A 32 -10.26 2.60 -2.71
CA GLY A 32 -10.99 1.67 -1.85
C GLY A 32 -11.52 2.25 -0.54
N HIS A 33 -10.98 3.37 -0.08
CA HIS A 33 -11.56 4.10 1.05
C HIS A 33 -12.94 4.70 0.71
N LYS A 34 -13.14 5.18 -0.52
CA LYS A 34 -14.43 5.73 -0.97
C LYS A 34 -15.48 4.64 -1.13
N GLU A 35 -15.08 3.52 -1.73
CA GLU A 35 -15.95 2.34 -1.90
C GLU A 35 -16.46 1.82 -0.54
N ILE A 36 -15.56 1.74 0.46
CA ILE A 36 -15.94 1.35 1.84
C ILE A 36 -16.89 2.37 2.46
N GLU A 37 -16.62 3.66 2.30
CA GLU A 37 -17.48 4.74 2.82
C GLU A 37 -18.89 4.69 2.22
N GLU A 38 -18.99 4.54 0.89
CA GLU A 38 -20.24 4.44 0.16
C GLU A 38 -21.07 3.23 0.61
N MET A 39 -20.50 2.02 0.52
CA MET A 39 -21.20 0.78 0.93
C MET A 39 -21.61 0.80 2.40
N TYR A 40 -20.79 1.38 3.28
CA TYR A 40 -21.14 1.54 4.70
C TYR A 40 -22.29 2.54 4.88
N SER A 41 -22.29 3.67 4.16
CA SER A 41 -23.35 4.68 4.24
C SER A 41 -24.70 4.19 3.70
N GLU A 42 -24.67 3.27 2.75
CA GLU A 42 -25.85 2.64 2.14
C GLU A 42 -26.33 1.37 2.86
N ASP A 43 -25.72 1.01 4.00
CA ASP A 43 -26.02 -0.21 4.78
C ASP A 43 -25.89 -1.51 3.96
N GLN A 44 -24.99 -1.53 2.98
CA GLN A 44 -24.72 -2.68 2.10
C GLN A 44 -23.73 -3.66 2.75
N LEU A 45 -24.03 -4.14 3.97
CA LEU A 45 -23.08 -4.93 4.78
C LEU A 45 -22.56 -6.18 4.07
N LYS A 46 -23.38 -6.85 3.26
CA LYS A 46 -22.94 -8.05 2.52
C LYS A 46 -21.89 -7.71 1.47
N ASP A 47 -22.12 -6.67 0.70
CA ASP A 47 -21.22 -6.25 -0.38
C ASP A 47 -19.96 -5.63 0.20
N LEU A 48 -20.09 -4.83 1.27
CA LEU A 48 -18.97 -4.35 2.07
C LEU A 48 -18.11 -5.52 2.58
N GLY A 49 -18.72 -6.56 3.14
CA GLY A 49 -18.00 -7.75 3.60
C GLY A 49 -17.21 -8.45 2.49
N ASN A 50 -17.77 -8.55 1.28
CA ASN A 50 -17.08 -9.14 0.13
C ASN A 50 -15.91 -8.27 -0.34
N TYR A 51 -16.10 -6.95 -0.38
CA TYR A 51 -15.07 -5.99 -0.76
C TYR A 51 -13.90 -5.98 0.23
N LEU A 52 -14.20 -5.96 1.53
CA LEU A 52 -13.20 -6.02 2.60
C LEU A 52 -12.37 -7.32 2.52
N TYR A 53 -12.99 -8.44 2.16
CA TYR A 53 -12.29 -9.71 1.94
C TYR A 53 -11.28 -9.62 0.79
N GLN A 54 -11.68 -9.09 -0.37
CA GLN A 54 -10.80 -8.96 -1.54
C GLN A 54 -9.61 -8.03 -1.24
N LEU A 55 -9.90 -6.89 -0.61
CA LEU A 55 -8.88 -5.92 -0.22
C LEU A 55 -7.91 -6.52 0.81
N ARG A 56 -8.43 -7.19 1.84
CA ARG A 56 -7.62 -7.87 2.87
C ARG A 56 -6.69 -8.90 2.24
N THR A 57 -7.21 -9.77 1.38
CA THR A 57 -6.40 -10.81 0.72
C THR A 57 -5.28 -10.19 -0.10
N SER A 58 -5.55 -9.11 -0.84
CA SER A 58 -4.53 -8.40 -1.62
C SER A 58 -3.46 -7.76 -0.73
N LEU A 59 -3.85 -7.19 0.41
CA LEU A 59 -2.92 -6.62 1.39
C LEU A 59 -2.06 -7.66 2.11
N GLU A 60 -2.61 -8.84 2.40
CA GLU A 60 -1.85 -9.97 2.93
C GLU A 60 -0.76 -10.43 1.95
N TYR A 61 -1.08 -10.50 0.65
CA TYR A 61 -0.07 -10.79 -0.38
C TYR A 61 1.03 -9.72 -0.48
N MET A 62 0.73 -8.49 -0.07
CA MET A 62 1.69 -7.39 0.00
C MET A 62 2.42 -7.31 1.35
N GLU A 63 2.34 -8.33 2.20
CA GLU A 63 2.96 -8.30 3.53
C GLU A 63 2.50 -7.08 4.37
N GLU A 64 1.29 -6.57 4.13
CA GLU A 64 0.67 -5.50 4.91
C GLU A 64 -0.21 -6.13 6.00
N VAL A 65 0.38 -6.35 7.18
CA VAL A 65 -0.26 -7.12 8.26
C VAL A 65 -1.26 -6.29 9.06
N ASP A 66 -0.99 -5.00 9.29
CA ASP A 66 -1.74 -4.17 10.24
C ASP A 66 -3.13 -3.79 9.70
N THR A 67 -3.19 -3.30 8.47
CA THR A 67 -4.43 -2.95 7.77
C THR A 67 -5.24 -4.22 7.51
N SER A 68 -4.60 -5.32 7.11
CA SER A 68 -5.26 -6.62 6.91
C SER A 68 -5.98 -7.13 8.17
N LYS A 69 -5.36 -6.99 9.35
CA LYS A 69 -6.01 -7.36 10.62
C LYS A 69 -7.25 -6.52 10.92
N LYS A 70 -7.20 -5.22 10.65
CA LYS A 70 -8.35 -4.33 10.84
C LYS A 70 -9.49 -4.67 9.86
N LEU A 71 -9.14 -4.91 8.59
CA LEU A 71 -10.09 -5.34 7.57
C LEU A 71 -10.75 -6.66 7.93
N ASN A 72 -10.00 -7.65 8.44
CA ASN A 72 -10.55 -8.93 8.89
C ASN A 72 -11.61 -8.78 9.99
N LYS A 73 -11.37 -7.88 10.95
CA LYS A 73 -12.33 -7.60 12.02
C LYS A 73 -13.62 -7.02 11.45
N LEU A 74 -13.49 -6.00 10.59
CA LEU A 74 -14.62 -5.31 9.96
C LEU A 74 -15.41 -6.26 9.03
N GLU A 75 -14.70 -7.08 8.26
CA GLU A 75 -15.25 -8.13 7.39
C GLU A 75 -16.10 -9.11 8.18
N SER A 76 -15.58 -9.62 9.31
CA SER A 76 -16.28 -10.58 10.16
C SER A 76 -17.59 -10.00 10.70
N GLN A 77 -17.58 -8.76 11.16
CA GLN A 77 -18.80 -8.06 11.60
C GLN A 77 -19.83 -7.97 10.46
N CYS A 78 -19.41 -7.53 9.27
CA CYS A 78 -20.26 -7.42 8.10
C CYS A 78 -20.88 -8.77 7.70
N ARG A 79 -20.09 -9.85 7.70
CA ARG A 79 -20.58 -11.21 7.38
C ARG A 79 -21.56 -11.76 8.39
N LEU A 80 -21.45 -11.34 9.66
CA LEU A 80 -22.37 -11.70 10.73
C LEU A 80 -23.62 -10.81 10.78
N GLY A 81 -23.75 -9.83 9.88
CA GLY A 81 -24.85 -8.85 9.88
C GLY A 81 -24.77 -7.86 11.04
N VAL A 82 -23.58 -7.69 11.63
CA VAL A 82 -23.32 -6.70 12.68
C VAL A 82 -22.76 -5.45 12.02
N THR A 83 -23.47 -4.33 12.13
CA THR A 83 -22.99 -3.03 11.63
C THR A 83 -21.76 -2.61 12.43
N PRO A 84 -20.60 -2.40 11.78
CA PRO A 84 -19.42 -1.88 12.47
C PRO A 84 -19.66 -0.49 13.04
N SER A 85 -18.94 -0.13 14.10
CA SER A 85 -19.01 1.25 14.62
C SER A 85 -18.30 2.24 13.70
N ALA A 86 -18.73 3.51 13.74
CA ALA A 86 -18.10 4.57 12.95
C ALA A 86 -16.58 4.69 13.23
N ASP A 87 -16.16 4.54 14.47
CA ASP A 87 -14.73 4.58 14.86
C ASP A 87 -13.93 3.43 14.24
N GLU A 88 -14.53 2.24 14.13
CA GLU A 88 -13.89 1.09 13.47
C GLU A 88 -13.73 1.34 11.97
N VAL A 89 -14.75 1.90 11.32
CA VAL A 89 -14.71 2.27 9.90
C VAL A 89 -13.65 3.34 9.66
N ILE A 90 -13.65 4.44 10.44
CA ILE A 90 -12.67 5.52 10.34
C ILE A 90 -11.24 5.00 10.51
N SER A 91 -11.03 4.06 11.44
CA SER A 91 -9.71 3.43 11.67
C SER A 91 -9.24 2.63 10.46
N VAL A 92 -10.14 1.91 9.77
CA VAL A 92 -9.85 1.18 8.52
C VAL A 92 -9.56 2.16 7.38
N LEU A 93 -10.42 3.16 7.18
CA LEU A 93 -10.26 4.16 6.12
C LEU A 93 -8.92 4.89 6.23
N THR A 94 -8.54 5.28 7.46
CA THR A 94 -7.26 5.95 7.73
C THR A 94 -6.08 5.03 7.42
N SER A 95 -6.13 3.76 7.87
CA SER A 95 -5.06 2.78 7.60
C SER A 95 -4.92 2.49 6.10
N LEU A 96 -6.03 2.38 5.38
CA LEU A 96 -6.03 2.15 3.94
C LEU A 96 -5.46 3.35 3.18
N PHE A 97 -5.84 4.57 3.55
CA PHE A 97 -5.30 5.78 2.95
C PHE A 97 -3.78 5.87 3.13
N VAL A 98 -3.28 5.64 4.35
CA VAL A 98 -1.84 5.65 4.63
C VAL A 98 -1.10 4.57 3.83
N THR A 99 -1.67 3.36 3.76
CA THR A 99 -1.11 2.25 2.97
C THR A 99 -1.04 2.59 1.49
N ASN A 100 -2.12 3.11 0.91
CA ASN A 100 -2.14 3.52 -0.49
C ASN A 100 -1.14 4.63 -0.78
N LYS A 101 -0.98 5.60 0.13
CA LYS A 101 0.03 6.66 0.00
C LYS A 101 1.46 6.13 0.06
N HIS A 102 1.72 5.14 0.91
CA HIS A 102 3.01 4.48 0.97
C HIS A 102 3.31 3.71 -0.33
N ILE A 103 2.34 2.94 -0.84
CA ILE A 103 2.48 2.20 -2.11
C ILE A 103 2.71 3.16 -3.28
N GLU A 104 1.94 4.24 -3.38
CA GLU A 104 2.13 5.31 -4.37
C GLU A 104 3.57 5.86 -4.33
N SER A 105 4.09 6.16 -3.13
CA SER A 105 5.47 6.63 -2.97
C SER A 105 6.50 5.60 -3.45
N VAL A 106 6.31 4.32 -3.13
CA VAL A 106 7.21 3.24 -3.55
C VAL A 106 7.19 3.08 -5.08
N LEU A 107 6.01 3.14 -5.71
CA LEU A 107 5.87 3.09 -7.16
C LEU A 107 6.64 4.23 -7.83
N LEU A 108 6.49 5.46 -7.33
CA LEU A 108 7.24 6.64 -7.82
C LEU A 108 8.76 6.48 -7.68
N ASP A 109 9.24 5.85 -6.60
CA ASP A 109 10.66 5.58 -6.41
C ASP A 109 11.19 4.48 -7.35
N LEU A 110 10.36 3.52 -7.71
CA LEU A 110 10.70 2.46 -8.68
C LEU A 110 10.75 2.97 -10.13
N GLU A 111 10.00 4.03 -10.47
CA GLU A 111 10.01 4.66 -11.79
C GLU A 111 11.25 5.53 -12.05
N LYS A 112 11.91 6.02 -11.00
CA LYS A 112 13.09 6.87 -11.14
C LYS A 112 14.24 6.09 -11.80
N PRO A 113 14.78 6.54 -12.95
CA PRO A 113 15.97 5.94 -13.53
C PRO A 113 17.12 6.01 -12.53
N LYS A 114 17.87 4.92 -12.35
CA LYS A 114 19.16 4.94 -11.64
C LYS A 114 20.15 5.85 -12.38
N ASN A 115 20.08 7.17 -12.20
CA ASN A 115 21.13 8.10 -12.58
C ASN A 115 20.94 9.43 -11.86
N GLN A 116 21.39 9.47 -10.61
CA GLN A 116 21.95 10.69 -10.01
C GLN A 116 22.91 10.25 -8.89
N THR A 117 23.97 9.53 -9.27
CA THR A 117 25.21 9.69 -8.52
C THR A 117 25.68 11.11 -8.82
N SER A 118 25.52 12.00 -7.84
CA SER A 118 26.26 13.25 -7.80
C SER A 118 27.75 12.90 -7.91
N LYS A 119 28.29 12.92 -9.13
CA LYS A 119 29.73 12.95 -9.36
C LYS A 119 30.20 14.30 -8.83
N VAL A 120 30.47 14.36 -7.52
CA VAL A 120 31.37 15.37 -6.97
C VAL A 120 32.70 15.14 -7.69
N LYS A 121 32.96 15.95 -8.72
CA LYS A 121 34.28 16.02 -9.34
C LYS A 121 35.25 16.38 -8.20
N PRO A 122 36.30 15.59 -7.91
CA PRO A 122 37.38 16.08 -7.08
C PRO A 122 38.03 17.23 -7.84
N SER A 123 37.92 18.44 -7.30
CA SER A 123 38.70 19.57 -7.79
C SER A 123 40.17 19.30 -7.46
N LEU A 124 40.94 18.85 -8.45
CA LEU A 124 42.39 18.84 -8.40
C LEU A 124 42.88 20.29 -8.28
N LYS A 125 43.18 20.74 -7.05
CA LYS A 125 43.97 21.95 -6.85
C LYS A 125 45.39 21.65 -7.33
N LYS A 126 45.81 22.37 -8.36
CA LYS A 126 47.15 22.36 -8.93
C LYS A 126 48.20 22.61 -7.85
N CYS A 127 49.19 21.74 -7.74
CA CYS A 127 50.47 22.08 -7.13
C CYS A 127 51.10 23.20 -7.97
N THR A 128 51.35 24.34 -7.35
CA THR A 128 52.28 25.35 -7.89
C THR A 128 53.58 25.25 -7.11
N SER A 129 54.61 24.71 -7.77
CA SER A 129 55.99 24.95 -7.41
C SER A 129 56.37 26.38 -7.83
N ASN A 130 56.90 27.16 -6.89
CA ASN A 130 58.06 28.04 -7.03
C ASN A 130 58.36 28.70 -5.68
#